data_AF-A0A1G2HYZ3-F1
#
_entry.id   AF-A0A1G2HYZ3-F1
#
_cell.length_a   1.000
_cell.length_b   1.000
_cell.length_c   1.000
_cell.angle_alpha   90.00
_cell.angle_beta   90.00
_cell.angle_gamma   90.00
#
_symmetry.space_group_name_H-M   'P 1'
#
loop_
_entity.id
_entity.type
_entity.pdbx_description
1 polymer ?
#
loop_
_entity_poly.entity_id
_entity_poly.type
_entity_poly.pdbx_seq_one_letter_code
_entity_poly.pdbx_strand_id
1 'polypeptide(L)'
;MNDEKIDYFKILDEAHFNLYQELKLERLGFAGVGENNKKINTLAKTKLFNDGNQEKVYLAHITTRENEIIEKSKLMCSSGCLVGSVFCFPVYQNNKTEYSMHNLGKYIFQKEIPLFSEDDSDPKILLIEINNLKKTGKEIAGLNYLKLGNFHFNIYEELKFLLTKDERKEIDVIVLSMIESSKELIYLLNGFNKASVINEFENFYNLYINTILKVPIFGYFLFEMISEFIVYNQNDDKSKKYSEIKEIYVGNFKDLMFKTMPGLTKDFNLGVFTPDFELLKKQINSLSLDFDKFKEFMIDSSIFYIREYLFNGVIKQDFFLKDNDLDEYNNICPHFVGHILHRIIRKMNRYPDFHINFDTYKAIKIWNYWNKHEILIPFNSIMMKGEVGVNPVASDLDYKIFKTKVIKNTDDDLTFIKGDEINVKITPQLVELSKLMMRKKV
;
A
#
# COMPACT_ATOMS: atom_id res chain seq x y z
N MET A 1 -8.00 19.11 -31.18
CA MET A 1 -8.09 17.75 -30.62
C MET A 1 -9.45 17.63 -29.99
N ASN A 2 -10.20 16.58 -30.28
CA ASN A 2 -11.42 16.31 -29.53
C ASN A 2 -11.01 16.12 -28.06
N ASP A 3 -11.47 17.02 -27.18
CA ASP A 3 -11.30 16.90 -25.73
C ASP A 3 -12.13 15.70 -25.25
N GLU A 4 -11.68 14.49 -25.52
CA GLU A 4 -12.19 13.31 -24.82
C GLU A 4 -11.84 13.49 -23.35
N LYS A 5 -12.87 13.79 -22.56
CA LYS A 5 -12.77 13.94 -21.12
C LYS A 5 -12.22 12.64 -20.53
N ILE A 6 -11.09 12.74 -19.82
CA ILE A 6 -10.46 11.60 -19.14
C ILE A 6 -11.48 10.88 -18.25
N ASP A 7 -11.71 9.60 -18.50
CA ASP A 7 -12.58 8.76 -17.69
C ASP A 7 -11.78 8.10 -16.56
N TYR A 8 -11.71 8.79 -15.43
CA TYR A 8 -11.07 8.29 -14.23
C TYR A 8 -11.71 7.02 -13.65
N PHE A 9 -12.98 6.73 -13.95
CA PHE A 9 -13.61 5.50 -13.47
C PHE A 9 -13.02 4.30 -14.19
N LYS A 10 -12.93 4.37 -15.52
CA LYS A 10 -12.29 3.32 -16.33
C LYS A 10 -10.84 3.08 -15.90
N ILE A 11 -10.07 4.14 -15.63
CA ILE A 11 -8.67 4.02 -15.19
C ILE A 11 -8.61 3.38 -13.79
N LEU A 12 -9.47 3.77 -12.86
CA LEU A 12 -9.47 3.22 -11.50
C LEU A 12 -10.04 1.80 -11.44
N ASP A 13 -10.91 1.41 -12.38
CA ASP A 13 -11.38 0.04 -12.53
C ASP A 13 -10.25 -0.95 -12.84
N GLU A 14 -9.19 -0.52 -13.54
CA GLU A 14 -7.99 -1.36 -13.77
C GLU A 14 -7.26 -1.71 -12.46
N ALA A 15 -7.31 -0.79 -11.50
CA ALA A 15 -6.75 -0.95 -10.16
C ALA A 15 -7.77 -1.48 -9.15
N HIS A 16 -9.05 -1.57 -9.50
CA HIS A 16 -10.10 -2.02 -8.59
C HIS A 16 -9.89 -3.47 -8.18
N PHE A 17 -10.08 -3.73 -6.91
CA PHE A 17 -10.00 -5.06 -6.35
C PHE A 17 -11.24 -5.29 -5.48
N ASN A 18 -12.17 -6.11 -5.98
CA ASN A 18 -13.32 -6.54 -5.20
C ASN A 18 -12.98 -7.86 -4.52
N LEU A 19 -12.91 -7.82 -3.18
CA LEU A 19 -12.58 -8.95 -2.31
C LEU A 19 -13.45 -10.17 -2.63
N TYR A 20 -14.71 -10.00 -3.03
CA TYR A 20 -15.65 -11.11 -3.23
C TYR A 20 -15.68 -11.66 -4.66
N GLN A 21 -15.23 -10.91 -5.66
CA GLN A 21 -15.34 -11.30 -7.07
C GLN A 21 -14.04 -11.91 -7.63
N GLU A 22 -12.87 -11.39 -7.26
CA GLU A 22 -11.60 -11.86 -7.87
C GLU A 22 -10.96 -13.05 -7.16
N LEU A 23 -11.45 -13.44 -5.98
CA LEU A 23 -11.11 -14.73 -5.36
C LEU A 23 -11.63 -15.93 -6.17
N LYS A 24 -12.42 -15.69 -7.23
CA LYS A 24 -12.78 -16.68 -8.27
C LYS A 24 -11.79 -16.74 -9.45
N LEU A 25 -10.82 -15.84 -9.57
CA LEU A 25 -9.88 -15.82 -10.70
C LEU A 25 -8.60 -16.61 -10.38
N GLU A 26 -8.47 -17.75 -11.04
CA GLU A 26 -7.30 -18.64 -11.14
C GLU A 26 -6.07 -17.98 -11.80
N ARG A 27 -5.72 -16.75 -11.45
CA ARG A 27 -4.60 -16.03 -12.10
C ARG A 27 -3.56 -15.52 -11.11
N LEU A 28 -2.98 -16.46 -10.38
CA LEU A 28 -1.52 -16.53 -10.32
C LEU A 28 -1.16 -17.71 -11.21
N GLY A 29 -0.46 -17.49 -12.32
CA GLY A 29 -0.09 -18.50 -13.31
C GLY A 29 0.87 -19.59 -12.79
N PHE A 30 0.58 -20.19 -11.63
CA PHE A 30 1.11 -21.46 -11.16
C PHE A 30 0.37 -22.61 -11.85
N ALA A 31 0.46 -22.68 -13.18
CA ALA A 31 0.11 -23.88 -13.91
C ALA A 31 1.19 -24.94 -13.61
N GLY A 32 1.09 -25.57 -12.43
CA GLY A 32 2.05 -26.57 -11.98
C GLY A 32 2.04 -26.95 -10.50
N VAL A 33 1.02 -26.65 -9.69
CA VAL A 33 0.99 -27.12 -8.30
C VAL A 33 -0.45 -27.38 -7.82
N GLY A 34 -0.90 -28.63 -7.86
CA GLY A 34 -2.21 -29.06 -7.34
C GLY A 34 -2.42 -28.82 -5.84
N GLU A 35 -1.38 -28.48 -5.09
CA GLU A 35 -1.45 -28.08 -3.67
C GLU A 35 -1.62 -26.56 -3.44
N ASN A 36 -1.36 -25.70 -4.44
CA ASN A 36 -1.45 -24.23 -4.27
C ASN A 36 -2.91 -23.73 -4.24
N ASN A 37 -3.87 -24.48 -4.79
CA ASN A 37 -5.30 -24.14 -4.76
C ASN A 37 -5.92 -24.16 -3.34
N LYS A 38 -5.29 -24.86 -2.38
CA LYS A 38 -5.70 -24.82 -0.97
C LYS A 38 -5.19 -23.56 -0.24
N LYS A 39 -4.10 -22.94 -0.69
CA LYS A 39 -3.38 -21.86 0.01
C LYS A 39 -3.87 -20.45 -0.35
N ILE A 40 -4.27 -20.21 -1.61
CA ILE A 40 -4.90 -18.95 -2.04
C ILE A 40 -6.28 -18.76 -1.38
N ASN A 41 -6.99 -19.87 -1.13
CA ASN A 41 -8.23 -19.90 -0.34
C ASN A 41 -8.07 -19.47 1.13
N THR A 42 -6.85 -19.32 1.66
CA THR A 42 -6.60 -18.88 3.04
C THR A 42 -6.52 -17.35 3.14
N LEU A 43 -5.94 -16.68 2.14
CA LEU A 43 -5.94 -15.20 2.00
C LEU A 43 -7.34 -14.68 1.64
N ALA A 44 -8.06 -15.45 0.83
CA ALA A 44 -9.47 -15.27 0.48
C ALA A 44 -10.42 -15.22 1.69
N LYS A 45 -10.01 -15.88 2.78
CA LYS A 45 -10.80 -16.03 4.00
C LYS A 45 -10.30 -15.10 5.10
N THR A 46 -9.35 -14.21 4.82
CA THR A 46 -8.82 -13.30 5.83
C THR A 46 -9.95 -12.42 6.37
N LYS A 47 -10.21 -12.55 7.67
CA LYS A 47 -11.29 -11.91 8.40
C LYS A 47 -10.94 -10.46 8.64
N LEU A 48 -11.28 -9.60 7.69
CA LEU A 48 -11.28 -8.16 7.92
C LEU A 48 -12.37 -7.76 8.93
N PHE A 49 -13.52 -8.44 8.91
CA PHE A 49 -14.65 -8.13 9.78
C PHE A 49 -15.28 -9.41 10.34
N ASN A 50 -15.95 -9.31 11.50
CA ASN A 50 -16.67 -10.44 12.07
C ASN A 50 -17.77 -10.93 11.11
N ASP A 51 -17.75 -12.23 10.77
CA ASP A 51 -18.76 -12.91 9.92
C ASP A 51 -20.17 -12.93 10.55
N GLY A 52 -20.34 -12.48 11.80
CA GLY A 52 -21.61 -12.45 12.53
C GLY A 52 -22.16 -11.03 12.75
N ASN A 53 -23.41 -10.80 12.32
CA ASN A 53 -24.20 -9.57 12.50
C ASN A 53 -23.48 -8.24 12.16
N GLN A 54 -23.30 -7.99 10.86
CA GLN A 54 -22.77 -6.75 10.26
C GLN A 54 -23.68 -5.50 10.42
N GLU A 55 -24.44 -5.37 11.50
CA GLU A 55 -25.09 -4.08 11.81
C GLU A 55 -24.07 -3.05 12.27
N LYS A 56 -22.92 -3.47 12.81
CA LYS A 56 -21.84 -2.59 13.25
C LYS A 56 -20.48 -3.09 12.80
N VAL A 57 -19.62 -2.15 12.40
CA VAL A 57 -18.20 -2.36 12.13
C VAL A 57 -17.39 -1.45 13.04
N TYR A 58 -16.33 -1.98 13.62
CA TYR A 58 -15.42 -1.23 14.47
C TYR A 58 -14.07 -1.09 13.78
N LEU A 59 -13.53 0.12 13.79
CA LEU A 59 -12.24 0.47 13.23
C LEU A 59 -11.40 1.23 14.26
N ALA A 60 -10.10 0.98 14.31
CA ALA A 60 -9.15 1.69 15.15
C ALA A 60 -8.36 2.68 14.31
N HIS A 61 -8.40 3.95 14.67
CA HIS A 61 -7.47 4.97 14.18
C HIS A 61 -6.40 5.22 15.25
N ILE A 62 -5.14 4.98 14.90
CA ILE A 62 -4.01 5.21 15.82
C ILE A 62 -3.46 6.61 15.56
N THR A 63 -3.22 7.38 16.62
CA THR A 63 -2.77 8.77 16.52
C THR A 63 -1.94 9.20 17.73
N THR A 64 -0.94 10.05 17.53
CA THR A 64 -0.25 10.78 18.61
C THR A 64 -0.86 12.17 18.85
N ARG A 65 -1.94 12.51 18.13
CA ARG A 65 -2.55 13.84 18.08
C ARG A 65 -4.01 13.85 18.51
N GLU A 66 -4.38 12.99 19.46
CA GLU A 66 -5.76 12.89 19.98
C GLU A 66 -6.31 14.27 20.40
N ASN A 67 -5.53 15.06 21.14
CA ASN A 67 -5.94 16.38 21.61
C ASN A 67 -6.23 17.34 20.45
N GLU A 68 -5.37 17.41 19.43
CA GLU A 68 -5.59 18.27 18.26
C GLU A 68 -6.88 17.88 17.50
N ILE A 69 -7.15 16.58 17.38
CA ILE A 69 -8.36 16.06 16.72
C ILE A 69 -9.62 16.50 17.49
N ILE A 70 -9.59 16.41 18.82
CA ILE A 70 -10.71 16.79 19.70
C ILE A 70 -10.92 18.30 19.67
N GLU A 71 -9.86 19.08 19.87
CA GLU A 71 -9.90 20.55 19.89
C GLU A 71 -10.44 21.12 18.57
N LYS A 72 -10.04 20.53 17.44
CA LYS A 72 -10.53 20.95 16.12
C LYS A 72 -11.85 20.31 15.71
N SER A 73 -12.34 19.34 16.48
CA SER A 73 -13.52 18.53 16.18
C SER A 73 -13.47 17.89 14.77
N LYS A 74 -12.28 17.53 14.29
CA LYS A 74 -12.05 17.04 12.93
C LYS A 74 -11.05 15.89 12.89
N LEU A 75 -11.48 14.78 12.28
CA LEU A 75 -10.62 13.67 11.89
C LEU A 75 -10.37 13.78 10.38
N MET A 76 -9.14 14.10 10.02
CA MET A 76 -8.72 14.33 8.63
C MET A 76 -8.12 13.06 8.00
N CYS A 77 -8.04 13.06 6.68
CA CYS A 77 -7.57 11.94 5.87
C CYS A 77 -6.06 11.90 5.74
N SER A 78 -5.49 10.70 5.66
CA SER A 78 -4.06 10.55 5.36
C SER A 78 -3.83 10.60 3.84
N SER A 79 -2.84 11.39 3.41
CA SER A 79 -2.34 11.36 2.02
C SER A 79 -1.44 10.14 1.73
N GLY A 80 -1.26 9.25 2.71
CA GLY A 80 -0.42 8.05 2.65
C GLY A 80 -1.10 6.86 1.96
N CYS A 81 -0.82 5.65 2.48
CA CYS A 81 -1.11 4.37 1.82
C CYS A 81 -2.56 4.20 1.34
N LEU A 82 -3.56 4.84 1.93
CA LEU A 82 -4.98 4.68 1.53
C LEU A 82 -5.56 5.87 0.75
N VAL A 83 -4.71 6.65 0.09
CA VAL A 83 -5.09 7.63 -0.94
C VAL A 83 -6.21 8.59 -0.54
N GLY A 84 -6.12 9.17 0.65
CA GLY A 84 -7.09 10.15 1.13
C GLY A 84 -8.26 9.56 1.91
N SER A 85 -8.19 8.31 2.39
CA SER A 85 -9.11 7.84 3.44
C SER A 85 -8.65 8.27 4.84
N VAL A 86 -9.54 8.18 5.83
CA VAL A 86 -9.08 8.07 7.23
C VAL A 86 -8.42 6.71 7.38
N PHE A 87 -7.17 6.65 7.85
CA PHE A 87 -6.39 5.41 7.95
C PHE A 87 -6.74 4.65 9.23
N CYS A 88 -7.12 3.38 9.11
CA CYS A 88 -7.65 2.57 10.18
C CYS A 88 -7.20 1.10 10.11
N PHE A 89 -7.52 0.38 11.18
CA PHE A 89 -7.38 -1.07 11.28
C PHE A 89 -8.70 -1.68 11.73
N PRO A 90 -9.04 -2.91 11.30
CA PRO A 90 -10.18 -3.60 11.86
C PRO A 90 -10.08 -3.83 13.37
N VAL A 91 -11.23 -3.77 14.04
CA VAL A 91 -11.36 -4.02 15.48
C VAL A 91 -12.35 -5.15 15.72
N TYR A 92 -11.96 -6.08 16.59
CA TYR A 92 -12.75 -7.20 17.02
C TYR A 92 -13.26 -6.96 18.43
N GLN A 93 -14.57 -7.07 18.60
CA GLN A 93 -15.19 -7.02 19.91
C GLN A 93 -15.02 -8.40 20.58
N ASN A 94 -14.18 -8.47 21.61
CA ASN A 94 -13.89 -9.71 22.36
C ASN A 94 -15.06 -10.09 23.27
N ASN A 95 -15.66 -9.08 23.91
CA ASN A 95 -16.87 -9.19 24.73
C ASN A 95 -17.61 -7.84 24.74
N LYS A 96 -18.59 -7.64 25.63
CA LYS A 96 -19.41 -6.42 25.65
C LYS A 96 -18.60 -5.12 25.77
N THR A 97 -17.44 -5.14 26.43
CA THR A 97 -16.67 -3.94 26.78
C THR A 97 -15.25 -3.93 26.22
N GLU A 98 -14.71 -5.09 25.88
CA GLU A 98 -13.31 -5.25 25.47
C GLU A 98 -13.18 -5.48 23.98
N TYR A 99 -12.14 -4.84 23.42
CA TYR A 99 -11.84 -4.82 22.01
C TYR A 99 -10.37 -5.16 21.79
N SER A 100 -10.11 -5.93 20.74
CA SER A 100 -8.78 -6.15 20.16
C SER A 100 -8.76 -5.58 18.74
N MET A 101 -7.59 -5.42 18.14
CA MET A 101 -7.46 -4.95 16.76
C MET A 101 -6.62 -5.90 15.92
N HIS A 102 -6.75 -5.78 14.60
CA HIS A 102 -5.92 -6.51 13.65
C HIS A 102 -4.43 -6.39 13.99
N ASN A 103 -3.68 -7.49 13.81
CA ASN A 103 -2.30 -7.58 14.26
C ASN A 103 -1.35 -6.53 13.65
N LEU A 104 -1.65 -6.00 12.47
CA LEU A 104 -0.94 -4.85 11.91
C LEU A 104 -1.14 -3.57 12.73
N GLY A 105 -2.37 -3.26 13.14
CA GLY A 105 -2.64 -2.09 13.98
C GLY A 105 -1.91 -2.20 15.31
N LYS A 106 -1.93 -3.40 15.91
CA LYS A 106 -1.14 -3.71 17.11
C LYS A 106 0.35 -3.52 16.89
N TYR A 107 0.90 -4.04 15.78
CA TYR A 107 2.32 -3.89 15.45
C TYR A 107 2.70 -2.40 15.30
N ILE A 108 1.86 -1.59 14.64
CA ILE A 108 2.10 -0.16 14.49
C ILE A 108 2.04 0.56 15.83
N PHE A 109 1.05 0.25 16.67
CA PHE A 109 0.91 0.83 18.01
C PHE A 109 2.12 0.54 18.91
N GLN A 110 2.55 -0.73 18.95
CA GLN A 110 3.56 -1.20 19.91
C GLN A 110 5.00 -1.03 19.43
N LYS A 111 5.23 -1.08 18.11
CA LYS A 111 6.59 -1.09 17.54
C LYS A 111 6.84 0.09 16.63
N GLU A 112 6.03 0.30 15.59
CA GLU A 112 6.38 1.31 14.58
C GLU A 112 6.32 2.72 15.17
N ILE A 113 5.20 3.16 15.75
CA ILE A 113 5.11 4.54 16.27
C ILE A 113 6.21 4.85 17.30
N PRO A 114 6.52 3.97 18.26
CA PRO A 114 7.66 4.16 19.15
C PRO A 114 9.02 4.25 18.45
N LEU A 115 9.22 3.53 17.33
CA LEU A 115 10.45 3.61 16.53
C LEU A 115 10.56 4.89 15.70
N PHE A 116 9.43 5.45 15.25
CA PHE A 116 9.37 6.65 14.41
C PHE A 116 9.36 7.96 15.21
N SER A 117 9.12 7.90 16.52
CA SER A 117 9.00 9.08 17.36
C SER A 117 10.31 9.37 18.07
N GLU A 118 10.83 10.60 17.92
CA GLU A 118 12.03 11.07 18.65
C GLU A 118 11.74 11.35 20.13
N ASP A 119 10.47 11.56 20.47
CA ASP A 119 9.96 11.71 21.84
C ASP A 119 9.32 10.40 22.30
N ASP A 120 9.14 10.24 23.62
CA ASP A 120 8.36 9.16 24.25
C ASP A 120 6.88 9.25 23.82
N SER A 121 6.61 8.87 22.57
CA SER A 121 5.30 9.01 21.97
C SER A 121 4.33 8.12 22.71
N ASP A 122 3.23 8.71 23.14
CA ASP A 122 2.11 8.02 23.76
C ASP A 122 0.99 7.85 22.72
N PRO A 123 1.09 6.84 21.81
CA PRO A 123 0.08 6.62 20.80
C PRO A 123 -1.28 6.35 21.47
N LYS A 124 -2.32 6.96 20.91
CA LYS A 124 -3.72 6.78 21.29
C LYS A 124 -4.46 6.01 20.23
N ILE A 125 -5.52 5.32 20.66
CA ILE A 125 -6.44 4.61 19.79
C ILE A 125 -7.78 5.32 19.87
N LEU A 126 -8.27 5.81 18.74
CA LEU A 126 -9.65 6.23 18.56
C LEU A 126 -10.44 5.06 17.97
N LEU A 127 -11.55 4.71 18.61
CA LEU A 127 -12.46 3.68 18.14
C LEU A 127 -13.58 4.33 17.31
N ILE A 128 -13.67 3.96 16.03
CA ILE A 128 -14.74 4.37 15.13
C ILE A 128 -15.76 3.23 15.05
N GLU A 129 -16.98 3.49 15.49
CA GLU A 129 -18.13 2.59 15.38
C GLU A 129 -18.95 3.03 14.17
N ILE A 130 -19.00 2.23 13.11
CA ILE A 130 -19.81 2.45 11.91
C ILE A 130 -21.05 1.57 12.00
N ASN A 131 -22.24 2.16 11.85
CA ASN A 131 -23.52 1.48 11.94
C ASN A 131 -24.12 1.19 10.56
N ASN A 132 -25.07 0.26 10.51
CA ASN A 132 -25.98 -0.03 9.40
C ASN A 132 -25.32 -0.46 8.07
N LEU A 133 -24.07 -0.94 8.08
CA LEU A 133 -23.33 -1.28 6.85
C LEU A 133 -24.12 -2.21 5.91
N LYS A 134 -24.75 -3.28 6.44
CA LYS A 134 -25.60 -4.19 5.66
C LYS A 134 -26.82 -3.53 5.02
N LYS A 135 -27.47 -2.59 5.70
CA LYS A 135 -28.70 -1.94 5.19
C LYS A 135 -28.40 -1.02 4.03
N THR A 136 -27.17 -0.51 3.95
CA THR A 136 -26.76 0.41 2.88
C THR A 136 -26.47 -0.30 1.55
N GLY A 137 -26.27 -1.63 1.53
CA GLY A 137 -25.88 -2.36 0.31
C GLY A 137 -24.44 -2.10 -0.15
N LYS A 138 -23.65 -1.40 0.67
CA LYS A 138 -22.36 -0.79 0.31
C LYS A 138 -21.17 -1.71 0.48
N GLU A 139 -20.19 -1.54 -0.38
CA GLU A 139 -19.06 -2.46 -0.53
C GLU A 139 -17.83 -2.08 0.31
N ILE A 140 -17.10 -3.11 0.72
CA ILE A 140 -15.69 -3.04 1.11
C ILE A 140 -14.90 -3.40 -0.14
N ALA A 141 -14.19 -2.44 -0.71
CA ALA A 141 -13.43 -2.65 -1.94
C ALA A 141 -12.09 -1.92 -1.87
N GLY A 142 -11.12 -2.46 -2.59
CA GLY A 142 -9.76 -1.95 -2.58
C GLY A 142 -9.33 -1.38 -3.90
N LEU A 143 -8.23 -0.64 -3.85
CA LEU A 143 -7.40 -0.37 -5.01
C LEU A 143 -6.08 -1.14 -4.85
N ASN A 144 -5.54 -1.65 -5.96
CA ASN A 144 -4.15 -2.11 -6.01
C ASN A 144 -3.27 -0.89 -6.27
N TYR A 145 -2.54 -0.43 -5.27
CA TYR A 145 -1.71 0.78 -5.39
C TYR A 145 -0.57 0.64 -6.41
N LEU A 146 -0.13 -0.60 -6.70
CA LEU A 146 0.86 -0.86 -7.74
C LEU A 146 0.27 -0.69 -9.14
N LYS A 147 -1.06 -0.70 -9.32
CA LYS A 147 -1.71 -0.42 -10.62
C LYS A 147 -2.06 1.04 -10.85
N LEU A 148 -1.85 1.93 -9.88
CA LEU A 148 -2.22 3.35 -9.97
C LEU A 148 -1.29 4.19 -10.87
N GLY A 149 -0.35 3.58 -11.59
CA GLY A 149 0.55 4.28 -12.52
C GLY A 149 -0.19 5.16 -13.52
N ASN A 150 -1.11 4.59 -14.30
CA ASN A 150 -1.85 5.36 -15.31
C ASN A 150 -2.72 6.45 -14.67
N PHE A 151 -3.29 6.18 -13.49
CA PHE A 151 -4.01 7.18 -12.71
C PHE A 151 -3.11 8.36 -12.33
N HIS A 152 -1.90 8.10 -11.82
CA HIS A 152 -0.93 9.14 -11.49
C HIS A 152 -0.48 9.96 -12.71
N PHE A 153 -0.28 9.30 -13.85
CA PHE A 153 0.04 9.96 -15.11
C PHE A 153 -1.05 10.97 -15.50
N ASN A 154 -2.31 10.55 -15.52
CA ASN A 154 -3.43 11.43 -15.89
C ASN A 154 -3.64 12.57 -14.89
N ILE A 155 -3.40 12.36 -13.59
CA ILE A 155 -3.42 13.45 -12.60
C ILE A 155 -2.31 14.48 -12.87
N TYR A 156 -1.10 14.01 -13.21
CA TYR A 156 0.01 14.91 -13.56
C TYR A 156 -0.32 15.72 -14.82
N GLU A 157 -0.82 15.05 -15.87
CA GLU A 157 -1.18 15.70 -17.13
C GLU A 157 -2.22 16.83 -16.94
N GLU A 158 -3.21 16.62 -16.08
CA GLU A 158 -4.20 17.66 -15.76
C GLU A 158 -3.63 18.81 -14.91
N LEU A 159 -2.54 18.60 -14.16
CA LEU A 159 -1.98 19.60 -13.24
C LEU A 159 -0.66 20.22 -13.72
N LYS A 160 -0.03 19.69 -14.78
CA LYS A 160 1.29 20.17 -15.27
C LYS A 160 1.30 21.63 -15.73
N PHE A 161 0.13 22.24 -15.93
CA PHE A 161 -0.02 23.66 -16.21
C PHE A 161 0.40 24.56 -15.03
N LEU A 162 0.40 24.02 -13.80
CA LEU A 162 0.86 24.72 -12.59
C LEU A 162 2.39 24.80 -12.47
N LEU A 163 3.10 24.07 -13.34
CA LEU A 163 4.55 24.05 -13.41
C LEU A 163 5.06 25.09 -14.41
N THR A 164 6.25 25.61 -14.16
CA THR A 164 6.98 26.43 -15.13
C THR A 164 7.49 25.57 -16.28
N LYS A 165 7.96 26.22 -17.35
CA LYS A 165 8.56 25.51 -18.50
C LYS A 165 9.83 24.75 -18.10
N ASP A 166 10.65 25.33 -17.21
CA ASP A 166 11.92 24.73 -16.82
C ASP A 166 11.71 23.54 -15.88
N GLU A 167 10.73 23.62 -14.97
CA GLU A 167 10.34 22.49 -14.12
C GLU A 167 9.82 21.31 -14.94
N ARG A 168 9.01 21.55 -15.97
CA ARG A 168 8.55 20.47 -16.86
C ARG A 168 9.73 19.82 -17.57
N LYS A 169 10.64 20.62 -18.14
CA LYS A 169 11.85 20.07 -18.78
C LYS A 169 12.72 19.27 -17.81
N GLU A 170 12.88 19.74 -16.57
CA GLU A 170 13.61 19.00 -15.53
C GLU A 170 12.95 17.65 -15.26
N ILE A 171 11.62 17.62 -15.09
CA ILE A 171 10.86 16.38 -14.94
C ILE A 171 11.07 15.47 -16.14
N ASP A 172 10.95 15.98 -17.36
CA ASP A 172 11.07 15.19 -18.58
C ASP A 172 12.44 14.50 -18.67
N VAL A 173 13.52 15.24 -18.39
CA VAL A 173 14.89 14.72 -18.34
C VAL A 173 15.03 13.63 -17.28
N ILE A 174 14.48 13.84 -16.08
CA ILE A 174 14.55 12.85 -15.00
C ILE A 174 13.75 11.59 -15.37
N VAL A 175 12.54 11.74 -15.93
CA VAL A 175 11.69 10.61 -16.34
C VAL A 175 12.40 9.76 -17.39
N LEU A 176 12.92 10.39 -18.45
CA LEU A 176 13.67 9.70 -19.50
C LEU A 176 14.89 8.97 -18.91
N SER A 177 15.67 9.64 -18.06
CA SER A 177 16.82 9.01 -17.40
C SER A 177 16.44 7.80 -16.55
N MET A 178 15.30 7.83 -15.87
CA MET A 178 14.81 6.69 -15.08
C MET A 178 14.33 5.54 -15.97
N ILE A 179 13.66 5.85 -17.08
CA ILE A 179 13.26 4.84 -18.07
C ILE A 179 14.51 4.13 -18.64
N GLU A 180 15.50 4.89 -19.12
CA GLU A 180 16.76 4.33 -19.63
C GLU A 180 17.46 3.46 -18.59
N SER A 181 17.50 3.91 -17.34
CA SER A 181 18.12 3.18 -16.23
C SER A 181 17.43 1.86 -15.88
N SER A 182 16.18 1.66 -16.30
CA SER A 182 15.41 0.43 -16.05
C SER A 182 15.46 -0.58 -17.19
N LYS A 183 15.88 -0.17 -18.40
CA LYS A 183 15.81 -1.00 -19.61
C LYS A 183 16.55 -2.32 -19.45
N GLU A 184 17.72 -2.32 -18.84
CA GLU A 184 18.53 -3.54 -18.65
C GLU A 184 17.78 -4.59 -17.81
N LEU A 185 17.23 -4.21 -16.66
CA LEU A 185 16.45 -5.11 -15.81
C LEU A 185 15.19 -5.63 -16.52
N ILE A 186 14.45 -4.72 -17.18
CA ILE A 186 13.22 -5.09 -17.89
C ILE A 186 13.53 -6.02 -19.07
N TYR A 187 14.62 -5.77 -19.79
CA TYR A 187 15.08 -6.61 -20.90
C TYR A 187 15.48 -7.99 -20.41
N LEU A 188 16.25 -8.08 -19.31
CA LEU A 188 16.64 -9.36 -18.69
C LEU A 188 15.40 -10.21 -18.36
N LEU A 189 14.41 -9.61 -17.68
CA LEU A 189 13.20 -10.30 -17.24
C LEU A 189 12.22 -10.62 -18.38
N ASN A 190 12.26 -9.89 -19.49
CA ASN A 190 11.41 -10.13 -20.65
C ASN A 190 12.03 -11.10 -21.67
N GLY A 191 13.37 -11.12 -21.79
CA GLY A 191 14.09 -11.79 -22.88
C GLY A 191 14.77 -13.10 -22.52
N PHE A 192 15.11 -13.35 -21.25
CA PHE A 192 15.91 -14.52 -20.86
C PHE A 192 15.07 -15.66 -20.28
N ASN A 193 15.61 -16.88 -20.36
CA ASN A 193 15.02 -18.04 -19.70
C ASN A 193 15.18 -17.90 -18.17
N LYS A 194 14.07 -18.08 -17.45
CA LYS A 194 14.00 -18.09 -15.98
C LYS A 194 15.09 -18.93 -15.32
N ALA A 195 15.39 -20.14 -15.83
CA ALA A 195 16.40 -21.02 -15.25
C ALA A 195 17.81 -20.38 -15.29
N SER A 196 18.14 -19.65 -16.35
CA SER A 196 19.40 -18.91 -16.45
C SER A 196 19.48 -17.78 -15.43
N VAL A 197 18.37 -17.05 -15.23
CA VAL A 197 18.31 -15.97 -14.24
C VAL A 197 18.41 -16.51 -12.80
N ILE A 198 17.82 -17.69 -12.52
CA ILE A 198 17.94 -18.36 -11.21
C ILE A 198 19.40 -18.77 -10.93
N ASN A 199 20.09 -19.34 -11.91
CA ASN A 199 21.49 -19.75 -11.74
C ASN A 199 22.40 -18.55 -11.43
N GLU A 200 22.08 -17.38 -11.99
CA GLU A 200 22.80 -16.12 -11.79
C GLU A 200 22.06 -15.18 -10.82
N PHE A 201 21.34 -15.72 -9.83
CA PHE A 201 20.41 -14.93 -9.00
C PHE A 201 21.06 -13.75 -8.28
N GLU A 202 22.29 -13.90 -7.79
CA GLU A 202 22.99 -12.81 -7.09
C GLU A 202 23.27 -11.63 -8.03
N ASN A 203 23.67 -11.92 -9.27
CA ASN A 203 23.86 -10.91 -10.32
C ASN A 203 22.54 -10.22 -10.67
N PHE A 204 21.46 -11.00 -10.81
CA PHE A 204 20.11 -10.46 -10.99
C PHE A 204 19.69 -9.57 -9.81
N TYR A 205 19.91 -10.00 -8.57
CA TYR A 205 19.56 -9.26 -7.37
C TYR A 205 20.33 -7.94 -7.30
N ASN A 206 21.64 -7.96 -7.58
CA ASN A 206 22.47 -6.75 -7.63
C ASN A 206 22.00 -5.77 -8.71
N LEU A 207 21.64 -6.26 -9.90
CA LEU A 207 21.03 -5.44 -10.95
C LEU A 207 19.71 -4.83 -10.48
N TYR A 208 18.86 -5.62 -9.82
CA TYR A 208 17.59 -5.18 -9.27
C TYR A 208 17.79 -4.04 -8.26
N ILE A 209 18.67 -4.24 -7.27
CA ILE A 209 19.01 -3.23 -6.24
C ILE A 209 19.57 -1.95 -6.86
N ASN A 210 20.51 -2.07 -7.81
CA ASN A 210 21.07 -0.92 -8.52
C ASN A 210 19.99 -0.16 -9.31
N THR A 211 18.98 -0.86 -9.82
CA THR A 211 17.84 -0.24 -10.51
C THR A 211 16.96 0.52 -9.51
N ILE A 212 16.72 0.01 -8.30
CA ILE A 212 15.94 0.71 -7.25
C ILE A 212 16.53 2.09 -6.94
N LEU A 213 17.86 2.18 -6.82
CA LEU A 213 18.55 3.43 -6.52
C LEU A 213 18.28 4.53 -7.55
N LYS A 214 18.00 4.14 -8.80
CA LYS A 214 17.70 5.05 -9.91
C LYS A 214 16.20 5.20 -10.14
N VAL A 215 15.43 4.14 -9.92
CA VAL A 215 14.01 4.00 -10.29
C VAL A 215 13.21 3.46 -9.09
N PRO A 216 12.72 4.35 -8.21
CA PRO A 216 12.21 3.96 -6.90
C PRO A 216 11.01 3.00 -6.86
N ILE A 217 10.23 2.83 -7.93
CA ILE A 217 9.07 1.91 -7.95
C ILE A 217 9.48 0.45 -7.69
N PHE A 218 10.67 0.05 -8.13
CA PHE A 218 11.17 -1.31 -7.91
C PHE A 218 11.38 -1.62 -6.42
N GLY A 219 11.63 -0.62 -5.57
CA GLY A 219 11.72 -0.83 -4.12
C GLY A 219 10.38 -1.20 -3.49
N TYR A 220 9.28 -0.65 -4.01
CA TYR A 220 7.93 -1.07 -3.62
C TYR A 220 7.63 -2.50 -4.08
N PHE A 221 8.03 -2.86 -5.30
CA PHE A 221 7.90 -4.22 -5.80
C PHE A 221 8.68 -5.22 -4.94
N LEU A 222 9.94 -4.91 -4.60
CA LEU A 222 10.76 -5.77 -3.74
C LEU A 222 10.15 -5.95 -2.35
N PHE A 223 9.64 -4.87 -1.75
CA PHE A 223 8.92 -4.94 -0.48
C PHE A 223 7.73 -5.91 -0.56
N GLU A 224 6.90 -5.72 -1.58
CA GLU A 224 5.71 -6.51 -1.78
C GLU A 224 6.03 -7.99 -2.01
N MET A 225 7.00 -8.30 -2.88
CA MET A 225 7.48 -9.67 -3.13
C MET A 225 7.99 -10.35 -1.85
N ILE A 226 8.82 -9.66 -1.06
CA ILE A 226 9.32 -10.22 0.21
C ILE A 226 8.15 -10.46 1.18
N SER A 227 7.24 -9.49 1.29
CA SER A 227 6.11 -9.61 2.21
C SER A 227 5.15 -10.74 1.82
N GLU A 228 4.83 -10.90 0.53
CA GLU A 228 4.00 -11.99 0.01
C GLU A 228 4.67 -13.35 0.24
N PHE A 229 5.95 -13.48 -0.10
CA PHE A 229 6.69 -14.73 0.09
C PHE A 229 6.65 -15.19 1.55
N ILE A 230 6.91 -14.29 2.49
CA ILE A 230 6.90 -14.60 3.91
C ILE A 230 5.49 -14.96 4.37
N VAL A 231 4.48 -14.18 3.99
CA VAL A 231 3.08 -14.43 4.37
C VAL A 231 2.60 -15.79 3.87
N TYR A 232 3.02 -16.18 2.66
CA TYR A 232 2.62 -17.44 2.03
C TYR A 232 3.31 -18.68 2.63
N ASN A 233 4.54 -18.52 3.13
CA ASN A 233 5.37 -19.65 3.56
C ASN A 233 5.62 -19.72 5.07
N GLN A 234 5.23 -18.70 5.85
CA GLN A 234 5.36 -18.72 7.31
C GLN A 234 4.58 -19.88 7.94
N ASN A 235 5.18 -20.50 8.96
CA ASN A 235 4.62 -21.66 9.65
C ASN A 235 5.04 -21.71 11.14
N ASP A 236 5.47 -20.59 11.71
CA ASP A 236 5.74 -20.46 13.14
C ASP A 236 4.44 -20.40 13.96
N ASP A 237 4.55 -20.58 15.28
CA ASP A 237 3.39 -20.65 16.16
C ASP A 237 2.53 -19.37 16.16
N LYS A 238 3.13 -18.19 16.00
CA LYS A 238 2.36 -16.94 15.91
C LYS A 238 1.58 -16.90 14.61
N SER A 239 2.21 -17.25 13.48
CA SER A 239 1.52 -17.31 12.19
C SER A 239 0.35 -18.31 12.18
N LYS A 240 0.50 -19.47 12.82
CA LYS A 240 -0.58 -20.47 12.99
C LYS A 240 -1.74 -19.91 13.81
N LYS A 241 -1.44 -19.29 14.96
CA LYS A 241 -2.47 -18.67 15.83
C LYS A 241 -3.29 -17.62 15.09
N TYR A 242 -2.65 -16.76 14.27
CA TYR A 242 -3.39 -15.79 13.46
C TYR A 242 -4.17 -16.46 12.33
N SER A 243 -3.63 -17.51 11.70
CA SER A 243 -4.36 -18.28 10.71
C SER A 243 -5.64 -18.92 11.27
N GLU A 244 -5.67 -19.33 12.54
CA GLU A 244 -6.87 -19.90 13.19
C GLU A 244 -8.02 -18.90 13.28
N ILE A 245 -7.71 -17.62 13.50
CA ILE A 245 -8.70 -16.53 13.49
C ILE A 245 -8.89 -15.91 12.10
N LYS A 246 -8.29 -16.55 11.08
CA LYS A 246 -8.24 -16.11 9.69
C LYS A 246 -7.61 -14.72 9.52
N GLU A 247 -6.51 -14.43 10.20
CA GLU A 247 -5.71 -13.22 9.96
C GLU A 247 -4.35 -13.58 9.35
N ILE A 248 -3.79 -12.67 8.55
CA ILE A 248 -2.39 -12.75 8.12
C ILE A 248 -1.53 -12.22 9.25
N TYR A 249 -0.56 -13.00 9.73
CA TYR A 249 0.45 -12.48 10.64
C TYR A 249 1.46 -11.61 9.89
N VAL A 250 1.52 -10.32 10.21
CA VAL A 250 2.41 -9.35 9.54
C VAL A 250 3.76 -9.18 10.22
N GLY A 251 3.88 -9.64 11.48
CA GLY A 251 5.06 -9.39 12.31
C GLY A 251 6.36 -9.91 11.68
N ASN A 252 6.32 -11.09 11.04
CA ASN A 252 7.50 -11.69 10.44
C ASN A 252 8.13 -10.84 9.34
N PHE A 253 7.34 -10.36 8.37
CA PHE A 253 7.91 -9.56 7.28
C PHE A 253 8.26 -8.14 7.74
N LYS A 254 7.51 -7.56 8.70
CA LYS A 254 7.83 -6.25 9.28
C LYS A 254 9.13 -6.30 10.08
N ASP A 255 9.30 -7.29 10.94
CA ASP A 255 10.54 -7.46 11.71
C ASP A 255 11.74 -7.72 10.78
N LEU A 256 11.57 -8.52 9.72
CA LEU A 256 12.61 -8.73 8.71
C LEU A 256 12.98 -7.42 8.00
N MET A 257 11.98 -6.63 7.58
CA MET A 257 12.24 -5.33 6.95
C MET A 257 13.06 -4.41 7.84
N PHE A 258 12.65 -4.21 9.11
CA PHE A 258 13.35 -3.27 9.98
C PHE A 258 14.74 -3.76 10.38
N LYS A 259 14.97 -5.08 10.42
CA LYS A 259 16.31 -5.64 10.61
C LYS A 259 17.21 -5.48 9.40
N THR A 260 16.67 -5.66 8.20
CA THR A 260 17.44 -5.57 6.94
C THR A 260 17.68 -4.13 6.50
N MET A 261 16.76 -3.24 6.84
CA MET A 261 16.82 -1.82 6.49
C MET A 261 16.43 -0.93 7.69
N PRO A 262 17.28 -0.83 8.74
CA PRO A 262 16.97 -0.02 9.92
C PRO A 262 16.67 1.45 9.59
N GLY A 263 17.27 1.99 8.52
CA GLY A 263 17.00 3.34 8.05
C GLY A 263 15.55 3.62 7.62
N LEU A 264 14.75 2.57 7.35
CA LEU A 264 13.32 2.73 7.03
C LEU A 264 12.51 3.29 8.21
N THR A 265 12.96 3.12 9.45
CA THR A 265 12.25 3.63 10.64
C THR A 265 12.32 5.15 10.80
N LYS A 266 12.99 5.86 9.89
CA LYS A 266 13.05 7.33 9.90
C LYS A 266 11.98 7.96 9.02
N ASP A 267 11.88 7.49 7.77
CA ASP A 267 11.07 8.16 6.73
C ASP A 267 10.07 7.23 6.02
N PHE A 268 10.00 5.94 6.39
CA PHE A 268 9.22 4.88 5.73
C PHE A 268 9.19 5.00 4.20
N ASN A 269 10.38 5.12 3.59
CA ASN A 269 10.52 5.32 2.15
C ASN A 269 10.90 4.01 1.45
N LEU A 270 9.90 3.30 0.93
CA LEU A 270 10.13 2.07 0.15
C LEU A 270 10.88 2.31 -1.17
N GLY A 271 10.96 3.56 -1.63
CA GLY A 271 11.74 3.94 -2.81
C GLY A 271 13.25 3.79 -2.66
N VAL A 272 13.74 3.50 -1.46
CA VAL A 272 15.14 3.19 -1.15
C VAL A 272 15.28 1.83 -0.47
N PHE A 273 14.27 0.95 -0.60
CA PHE A 273 14.29 -0.36 0.02
C PHE A 273 15.27 -1.29 -0.71
N THR A 274 16.50 -1.34 -0.21
CA THR A 274 17.61 -2.09 -0.82
C THR A 274 18.28 -3.01 0.21
N PRO A 275 17.60 -4.04 0.71
CA PRO A 275 18.15 -4.92 1.73
C PRO A 275 19.42 -5.62 1.22
N ASP A 276 20.44 -5.71 2.09
CA ASP A 276 21.66 -6.45 1.81
C ASP A 276 21.35 -7.94 1.52
N PHE A 277 21.99 -8.52 0.51
CA PHE A 277 21.68 -9.85 0.01
C PHE A 277 21.93 -10.94 1.08
N GLU A 278 23.10 -10.93 1.70
CA GLU A 278 23.45 -11.94 2.71
C GLU A 278 22.62 -11.77 3.98
N LEU A 279 22.33 -10.52 4.37
CA LEU A 279 21.44 -10.25 5.48
C LEU A 279 20.01 -10.71 5.19
N LEU A 280 19.47 -10.44 3.99
CA LEU A 280 18.15 -10.90 3.58
C LEU A 280 18.07 -12.43 3.61
N LYS A 281 19.03 -13.12 3.01
CA LYS A 281 19.16 -14.59 3.04
C LYS A 281 19.19 -15.13 4.46
N LYS A 282 20.01 -14.52 5.32
CA LYS A 282 20.08 -14.88 6.75
C LYS A 282 18.73 -14.69 7.46
N GLN A 283 18.03 -13.59 7.22
CA GLN A 283 16.73 -13.35 7.86
C GLN A 283 15.65 -14.31 7.36
N ILE A 284 15.58 -14.60 6.06
CA ILE A 284 14.64 -15.59 5.50
C ILE A 284 14.89 -16.97 6.13
N ASN A 285 16.15 -17.41 6.20
CA ASN A 285 16.51 -18.69 6.82
C ASN A 285 16.18 -18.71 8.33
N SER A 286 16.30 -17.58 9.03
CA SER A 286 15.95 -17.49 10.46
C SER A 286 14.46 -17.71 10.75
N LEU A 287 13.61 -17.49 9.75
CA LEU A 287 12.18 -17.80 9.78
C LEU A 287 11.88 -19.25 9.37
N SER A 288 12.91 -20.08 9.19
CA SER A 288 12.81 -21.45 8.66
C SER A 288 12.15 -21.53 7.28
N LEU A 289 12.34 -20.49 6.47
CA LEU A 289 11.86 -20.42 5.09
C LEU A 289 12.97 -20.80 4.10
N ASP A 290 12.58 -21.38 2.98
CA ASP A 290 13.48 -21.85 1.93
C ASP A 290 13.89 -20.69 1.01
N PHE A 291 15.17 -20.29 1.09
CA PHE A 291 15.69 -19.19 0.27
C PHE A 291 15.74 -19.53 -1.22
N ASP A 292 15.90 -20.78 -1.63
CA ASP A 292 15.89 -21.13 -3.05
C ASP A 292 14.49 -20.96 -3.65
N LYS A 293 13.44 -21.29 -2.89
CA LYS A 293 12.05 -20.94 -3.28
C LYS A 293 11.82 -19.44 -3.34
N PHE A 294 12.47 -18.66 -2.49
CA PHE A 294 12.40 -17.21 -2.56
C PHE A 294 12.98 -16.67 -3.88
N LYS A 295 14.10 -17.23 -4.36
CA LYS A 295 14.71 -16.82 -5.64
C LYS A 295 13.74 -17.00 -6.80
N GLU A 296 13.13 -18.18 -6.88
CA GLU A 296 12.14 -18.49 -7.92
C GLU A 296 10.93 -17.55 -7.83
N PHE A 297 10.40 -17.36 -6.63
CA PHE A 297 9.27 -16.47 -6.36
C PHE A 297 9.56 -15.02 -6.75
N MET A 298 10.74 -14.50 -6.40
CA MET A 298 11.12 -13.12 -6.71
C MET A 298 11.24 -12.89 -8.21
N ILE A 299 11.79 -13.84 -8.96
CA ILE A 299 11.89 -13.72 -10.43
C ILE A 299 10.49 -13.74 -11.06
N ASP A 300 9.65 -14.72 -10.70
CA ASP A 300 8.28 -14.82 -11.23
C ASP A 300 7.45 -13.56 -10.92
N SER A 301 7.52 -13.10 -9.68
CA SER A 301 6.80 -11.92 -9.22
C SER A 301 7.33 -10.65 -9.86
N SER A 302 8.65 -10.54 -10.11
CA SER A 302 9.23 -9.41 -10.84
C SER A 302 8.72 -9.35 -12.27
N ILE A 303 8.71 -10.48 -12.99
CA ILE A 303 8.16 -10.56 -14.35
C ILE A 303 6.70 -10.13 -14.34
N PHE A 304 5.91 -10.69 -13.42
CA PHE A 304 4.48 -10.40 -13.30
C PHE A 304 4.22 -8.93 -12.97
N TYR A 305 4.82 -8.37 -11.92
CA TYR A 305 4.60 -6.97 -11.52
C TYR A 305 5.05 -6.00 -12.60
N ILE A 306 6.19 -6.21 -13.24
CA ILE A 306 6.62 -5.33 -14.34
C ILE A 306 5.59 -5.38 -15.46
N ARG A 307 5.24 -6.58 -15.92
CA ARG A 307 4.30 -6.77 -17.02
C ARG A 307 2.92 -6.18 -16.71
N GLU A 308 2.32 -6.58 -15.61
CA GLU A 308 0.95 -6.20 -15.28
C GLU A 308 0.85 -4.77 -14.77
N TYR A 309 1.80 -4.31 -13.96
CA TYR A 309 1.66 -3.05 -13.23
C TYR A 309 2.37 -1.88 -13.91
N LEU A 310 3.45 -2.13 -14.66
CA LEU A 310 4.16 -1.08 -15.41
C LEU A 310 3.76 -1.01 -16.89
N PHE A 311 3.29 -2.12 -17.46
CA PHE A 311 3.00 -2.23 -18.91
C PHE A 311 1.58 -2.73 -19.22
N ASN A 312 0.71 -2.90 -18.22
CA ASN A 312 -0.67 -3.35 -18.40
C ASN A 312 -0.79 -4.63 -19.26
N GLY A 313 0.08 -5.60 -18.99
CA GLY A 313 0.06 -6.94 -19.58
C GLY A 313 1.06 -7.18 -20.70
N VAL A 314 1.52 -6.16 -21.44
CA VAL A 314 2.42 -6.37 -22.61
C VAL A 314 3.54 -5.34 -22.67
N ILE A 315 4.79 -5.82 -22.62
CA ILE A 315 5.98 -5.01 -22.86
C ILE A 315 6.20 -4.90 -24.37
N LYS A 316 5.92 -3.72 -24.93
CA LYS A 316 6.12 -3.45 -26.37
C LYS A 316 7.61 -3.38 -26.69
N GLN A 317 8.02 -3.92 -27.85
CA GLN A 317 9.43 -3.86 -28.30
C GLN A 317 9.93 -2.43 -28.46
N ASP A 318 9.03 -1.52 -28.85
CA ASP A 318 9.30 -0.09 -29.00
C ASP A 318 9.87 0.53 -27.72
N PHE A 319 9.56 -0.02 -26.54
CA PHE A 319 10.13 0.43 -25.26
C PHE A 319 11.67 0.39 -25.26
N PHE A 320 12.27 -0.61 -25.93
CA PHE A 320 13.71 -0.83 -25.95
C PHE A 320 14.43 -0.09 -27.08
N LEU A 321 13.70 0.59 -27.97
CA LEU A 321 14.32 1.39 -29.02
C LEU A 321 15.14 2.53 -28.41
N LYS A 322 16.18 2.92 -29.15
CA LYS A 322 16.95 4.12 -28.86
C LYS A 322 16.16 5.32 -29.39
N ASP A 323 16.34 6.47 -28.73
CA ASP A 323 15.84 7.77 -29.18
C ASP A 323 14.34 8.03 -29.02
N ASN A 324 13.61 7.20 -28.26
CA ASN A 324 12.23 7.55 -27.92
C ASN A 324 12.17 8.84 -27.10
N ASP A 325 11.27 9.74 -27.45
CA ASP A 325 10.97 10.90 -26.61
C ASP A 325 9.94 10.58 -25.51
N LEU A 326 9.67 11.57 -24.64
CA LEU A 326 8.75 11.35 -23.53
C LEU A 326 7.30 11.15 -24.01
N ASP A 327 6.89 11.79 -25.10
CA ASP A 327 5.54 11.65 -25.64
C ASP A 327 5.33 10.24 -26.20
N GLU A 328 6.36 9.65 -26.80
CA GLU A 328 6.36 8.24 -27.20
C GLU A 328 6.26 7.32 -25.97
N TYR A 329 7.04 7.56 -24.91
CA TYR A 329 6.93 6.78 -23.68
C TYR A 329 5.59 6.92 -22.96
N ASN A 330 4.96 8.10 -23.02
CA ASN A 330 3.61 8.32 -22.50
C ASN A 330 2.58 7.40 -23.19
N ASN A 331 2.80 7.07 -24.47
CA ASN A 331 1.93 6.17 -25.23
C ASN A 331 2.34 4.68 -25.11
N ILE A 332 3.63 4.40 -24.91
CA ILE A 332 4.16 3.03 -24.79
C ILE A 332 3.89 2.46 -23.40
N CYS A 333 4.18 3.21 -22.33
CA CYS A 333 4.14 2.74 -20.95
C CYS A 333 3.62 3.82 -19.97
N PRO A 334 2.37 4.31 -20.14
CA PRO A 334 1.82 5.37 -19.28
C PRO A 334 1.78 4.99 -17.79
N HIS A 335 1.63 3.69 -17.48
CA HIS A 335 1.66 3.22 -16.09
C HIS A 335 3.03 3.42 -15.48
N PHE A 336 4.10 3.00 -16.18
CA PHE A 336 5.46 3.19 -15.71
C PHE A 336 5.83 4.66 -15.53
N VAL A 337 5.49 5.49 -16.52
CA VAL A 337 5.71 6.95 -16.46
C VAL A 337 4.98 7.55 -15.26
N GLY A 338 3.71 7.24 -15.06
CA GLY A 338 2.94 7.76 -13.93
C GLY A 338 3.47 7.27 -12.57
N HIS A 339 4.00 6.04 -12.50
CA HIS A 339 4.72 5.61 -11.31
C HIS A 339 5.93 6.50 -11.04
N ILE A 340 6.78 6.75 -12.04
CA ILE A 340 7.95 7.62 -11.93
C ILE A 340 7.55 9.04 -11.49
N LEU A 341 6.59 9.66 -12.18
CA LEU A 341 6.10 11.01 -11.89
C LEU A 341 5.66 11.17 -10.44
N HIS A 342 4.84 10.24 -9.92
CA HIS A 342 4.37 10.31 -8.53
C HIS A 342 5.52 10.30 -7.49
N ARG A 343 6.68 9.71 -7.82
CA ARG A 343 7.86 9.70 -6.93
C ARG A 343 8.73 10.94 -7.13
N ILE A 344 8.86 11.45 -8.35
CA ILE A 344 9.62 12.68 -8.64
C ILE A 344 8.96 13.89 -7.99
N ILE A 345 7.62 14.00 -8.04
CA ILE A 345 6.86 15.13 -7.47
C ILE A 345 7.16 15.34 -5.98
N ARG A 346 7.54 14.28 -5.26
CA ARG A 346 7.94 14.34 -3.84
C ARG A 346 9.38 14.81 -3.59
N LYS A 347 10.18 14.95 -4.64
CA LYS A 347 11.60 15.28 -4.61
C LYS A 347 11.93 16.56 -5.38
N MET A 348 10.95 17.18 -6.04
CA MET A 348 11.13 18.45 -6.74
C MET A 348 11.47 19.59 -5.79
N ASN A 349 12.15 20.62 -6.30
CA ASN A 349 12.51 21.82 -5.55
C ASN A 349 11.31 22.58 -4.96
N ARG A 350 10.11 22.41 -5.54
CA ARG A 350 8.84 22.96 -5.03
C ARG A 350 8.10 22.03 -4.08
N TYR A 351 8.74 21.02 -3.50
CA TYR A 351 8.10 20.23 -2.46
C TYR A 351 7.97 21.08 -1.17
N PRO A 352 6.77 21.16 -0.54
CA PRO A 352 5.56 20.38 -0.82
C PRO A 352 4.49 21.06 -1.72
N ASP A 353 4.68 22.27 -2.23
CA ASP A 353 3.66 23.09 -2.90
C ASP A 353 2.91 22.37 -4.05
N PHE A 354 3.62 21.87 -5.07
CA PHE A 354 2.97 21.16 -6.18
C PHE A 354 2.39 19.81 -5.71
N HIS A 355 3.10 19.13 -4.80
CA HIS A 355 2.68 17.86 -4.25
C HIS A 355 1.34 17.94 -3.50
N ILE A 356 1.06 19.02 -2.76
CA ILE A 356 -0.22 19.21 -2.06
C ILE A 356 -1.38 19.27 -3.07
N ASN A 357 -1.21 19.99 -4.18
CA ASN A 357 -2.22 20.08 -5.23
C ASN A 357 -2.43 18.73 -5.91
N PHE A 358 -1.34 18.03 -6.23
CA PHE A 358 -1.37 16.69 -6.80
C PHE A 358 -2.11 15.69 -5.90
N ASP A 359 -1.75 15.62 -4.62
CA ASP A 359 -2.37 14.68 -3.67
C ASP A 359 -3.84 15.03 -3.39
N THR A 360 -4.18 16.31 -3.33
CA THR A 360 -5.56 16.77 -3.13
C THR A 360 -6.43 16.41 -4.32
N TYR A 361 -5.97 16.67 -5.55
CA TYR A 361 -6.71 16.35 -6.76
C TYR A 361 -6.90 14.83 -6.92
N LYS A 362 -5.83 14.07 -6.65
CA LYS A 362 -5.84 12.61 -6.58
C LYS A 362 -6.91 12.10 -5.60
N ALA A 363 -6.95 12.64 -4.39
CA ALA A 363 -7.94 12.26 -3.37
C ALA A 363 -9.37 12.56 -3.84
N ILE A 364 -9.62 13.72 -4.44
CA ILE A 364 -10.95 14.08 -4.98
C ILE A 364 -11.43 13.08 -6.03
N LYS A 365 -10.57 12.65 -6.97
CA LYS A 365 -10.95 11.67 -7.99
C LYS A 365 -11.29 10.31 -7.37
N ILE A 366 -10.53 9.89 -6.37
CA ILE A 366 -10.76 8.61 -5.67
C ILE A 366 -12.01 8.67 -4.79
N TRP A 367 -12.25 9.78 -4.10
CA TRP A 367 -13.50 10.02 -3.36
C TRP A 367 -14.72 9.94 -4.26
N ASN A 368 -14.64 10.53 -5.45
CA ASN A 368 -15.70 10.42 -6.46
C ASN A 368 -15.87 8.97 -6.95
N TYR A 369 -14.77 8.25 -7.16
CA TYR A 369 -14.80 6.82 -7.47
C TYR A 369 -15.50 6.00 -6.38
N TRP A 370 -15.09 6.16 -5.12
CA TRP A 370 -15.71 5.47 -3.99
C TRP A 370 -17.19 5.79 -3.87
N ASN A 371 -17.61 7.04 -4.04
CA ASN A 371 -19.03 7.39 -3.97
C ASN A 371 -19.85 6.76 -5.10
N LYS A 372 -19.33 6.73 -6.33
CA LYS A 372 -20.03 6.11 -7.47
C LYS A 372 -20.18 4.60 -7.30
N HIS A 373 -19.17 3.94 -6.73
CA HIS A 373 -19.18 2.50 -6.46
C HIS A 373 -19.70 2.15 -5.05
N GLU A 374 -20.25 3.14 -4.34
CA GLU A 374 -20.78 2.99 -2.99
C GLU A 374 -19.82 2.32 -1.99
N ILE A 375 -18.52 2.64 -2.08
CA ILE A 375 -17.46 2.10 -1.22
C ILE A 375 -17.38 2.94 0.06
N LEU A 376 -17.66 2.32 1.22
CA LEU A 376 -17.56 2.98 2.53
C LEU A 376 -16.22 2.74 3.21
N ILE A 377 -15.70 1.52 3.08
CA ILE A 377 -14.49 1.07 3.74
C ILE A 377 -13.48 0.69 2.65
N PRO A 378 -12.72 1.68 2.12
CA PRO A 378 -11.71 1.40 1.13
C PRO A 378 -10.49 0.70 1.76
N PHE A 379 -9.75 -0.05 0.96
CA PHE A 379 -8.38 -0.45 1.30
C PHE A 379 -7.46 -0.22 0.10
N ASN A 380 -6.15 -0.25 0.30
CA ASN A 380 -5.20 -0.04 -0.79
C ASN A 380 -4.00 -0.96 -0.60
N SER A 381 -4.06 -2.13 -1.22
CA SER A 381 -3.04 -3.15 -1.07
C SER A 381 -3.19 -4.22 -2.16
N ILE A 382 -2.12 -4.98 -2.37
CA ILE A 382 -2.14 -6.18 -3.20
C ILE A 382 -2.51 -7.44 -2.40
N MET A 383 -2.44 -7.36 -1.06
CA MET A 383 -2.89 -8.39 -0.13
C MET A 383 -3.49 -7.80 1.15
N MET A 384 -4.39 -8.50 1.83
CA MET A 384 -5.12 -7.96 2.99
C MET A 384 -4.28 -7.94 4.28
N LYS A 385 -3.32 -7.01 4.38
CA LYS A 385 -2.43 -6.84 5.56
C LYS A 385 -3.14 -6.24 6.78
N GLY A 386 -4.40 -5.83 6.64
CA GLY A 386 -5.21 -5.21 7.69
C GLY A 386 -5.28 -3.68 7.63
N GLU A 387 -4.74 -3.05 6.59
CA GLU A 387 -4.92 -1.62 6.32
C GLU A 387 -6.28 -1.38 5.69
N VAL A 388 -7.14 -0.63 6.37
CA VAL A 388 -8.48 -0.25 5.87
C VAL A 388 -8.73 1.22 6.13
N GLY A 389 -9.69 1.79 5.44
CA GLY A 389 -9.99 3.19 5.50
C GLY A 389 -11.44 3.48 5.80
N VAL A 390 -11.74 4.74 6.10
CA VAL A 390 -13.09 5.28 6.03
C VAL A 390 -13.15 6.30 4.89
N ASN A 391 -14.12 6.11 3.98
CA ASN A 391 -14.42 7.06 2.92
C ASN A 391 -14.97 8.36 3.56
N PRO A 392 -14.26 9.50 3.45
CA PRO A 392 -14.63 10.72 4.14
C PRO A 392 -15.78 11.50 3.47
N VAL A 393 -16.16 11.13 2.26
CA VAL A 393 -17.24 11.79 1.49
C VAL A 393 -18.52 10.95 1.39
N ALA A 394 -18.57 9.82 2.10
CA ALA A 394 -19.77 8.99 2.17
C ALA A 394 -20.89 9.75 2.89
N SER A 395 -21.94 10.14 2.15
CA SER A 395 -22.99 11.04 2.63
C SER A 395 -23.93 10.42 3.68
N ASP A 396 -23.99 9.09 3.75
CA ASP A 396 -24.87 8.29 4.60
C ASP A 396 -24.10 7.46 5.64
N LEU A 397 -22.82 7.78 5.84
CA LEU A 397 -22.01 7.11 6.85
C LEU A 397 -22.52 7.48 8.26
N ASP A 398 -23.22 6.55 8.89
CA ASP A 398 -23.60 6.62 10.30
C ASP A 398 -22.45 6.11 11.17
N TYR A 399 -21.78 7.00 11.87
CA TYR A 399 -20.64 6.64 12.71
C TYR A 399 -20.58 7.43 14.02
N LYS A 400 -19.88 6.84 14.98
CA LYS A 400 -19.48 7.45 16.26
C LYS A 400 -18.01 7.24 16.51
N ILE A 401 -17.36 8.19 17.16
CA ILE A 401 -15.94 8.10 17.52
C ILE A 401 -15.82 8.14 19.04
N PHE A 402 -15.02 7.24 19.59
CA PHE A 402 -14.80 7.11 21.02
C PHE A 402 -13.32 7.18 21.35
N LYS A 403 -13.01 7.78 22.49
CA LYS A 403 -11.73 7.54 23.17
C LYS A 403 -11.65 6.09 23.59
N THR A 404 -10.44 5.61 23.82
CA THR A 404 -10.23 4.27 24.38
C THR A 404 -9.27 4.31 25.55
N LYS A 405 -9.32 3.27 26.38
CA LYS A 405 -8.33 3.01 27.42
C LYS A 405 -7.73 1.64 27.19
N VAL A 406 -6.42 1.59 26.98
CA VAL A 406 -5.67 0.32 26.90
C VAL A 406 -5.66 -0.31 28.29
N ILE A 407 -6.13 -1.56 28.39
CA ILE A 407 -6.18 -2.33 29.64
C ILE A 407 -5.15 -3.46 29.67
N LYS A 408 -4.64 -3.86 28.50
CA LYS A 408 -3.56 -4.84 28.37
C LYS A 408 -2.69 -4.50 27.16
N ASN A 409 -1.38 -4.44 27.38
CA ASN A 409 -0.39 -4.15 26.35
C ASN A 409 0.83 -5.08 26.56
N THR A 410 0.85 -6.21 25.87
CA THR A 410 1.96 -7.16 25.84
C THR A 410 2.30 -7.51 24.39
N ASP A 411 3.46 -8.10 24.15
CA ASP A 411 3.89 -8.51 22.81
C ASP A 411 2.87 -9.38 22.08
N ASP A 412 2.07 -10.16 22.82
CA ASP A 412 1.08 -11.09 22.27
C ASP A 412 -0.37 -10.61 22.42
N ASP A 413 -0.65 -9.53 23.13
CA ASP A 413 -2.01 -9.03 23.36
C ASP A 413 -2.07 -7.50 23.48
N LEU A 414 -2.98 -6.88 22.73
CA LEU A 414 -3.34 -5.48 22.87
C LEU A 414 -4.86 -5.39 22.98
N THR A 415 -5.35 -5.14 24.19
CA THR A 415 -6.78 -5.05 24.49
C THR A 415 -7.10 -3.69 25.10
N PHE A 416 -8.18 -3.09 24.62
CA PHE A 416 -8.66 -1.78 25.06
C PHE A 416 -10.18 -1.78 25.28
N ILE A 417 -10.65 -0.82 26.08
CA ILE A 417 -12.07 -0.61 26.34
C ILE A 417 -12.54 0.71 25.71
N LYS A 418 -13.81 0.73 25.29
CA LYS A 418 -14.48 1.92 24.79
C LYS A 418 -14.70 2.94 25.93
N GLY A 419 -14.26 4.17 25.73
CA GLY A 419 -14.44 5.30 26.64
C GLY A 419 -15.51 6.28 26.14
N ASP A 420 -15.31 7.56 26.42
CA ASP A 420 -16.26 8.62 26.08
C ASP A 420 -16.40 8.82 24.56
N GLU A 421 -17.63 9.07 24.11
CA GLU A 421 -17.90 9.54 22.74
C GLU A 421 -17.33 10.95 22.58
N ILE A 422 -16.63 11.19 21.47
CA ILE A 422 -16.07 12.49 21.13
C ILE A 422 -16.80 13.07 19.92
N ASN A 423 -17.15 14.35 20.00
CA ASN A 423 -17.82 15.07 18.92
C ASN A 423 -16.79 15.46 17.84
N VAL A 424 -16.43 14.52 16.98
CA VAL A 424 -15.43 14.68 15.93
C VAL A 424 -16.02 14.29 14.58
N LYS A 425 -15.83 15.16 13.57
CA LYS A 425 -16.30 14.90 12.21
C LYS A 425 -15.19 14.35 11.32
N ILE A 426 -15.45 13.24 10.63
CA ILE A 426 -14.60 12.77 9.52
C ILE A 426 -14.75 13.78 8.37
N THR A 427 -13.64 14.37 7.96
CA THR A 427 -13.64 15.48 7.00
C THR A 427 -12.85 15.10 5.74
N PRO A 428 -13.37 15.38 4.52
CA PRO A 428 -12.65 15.15 3.27
C PRO A 428 -11.58 16.23 3.06
N GLN A 429 -10.58 16.20 3.94
CA GLN A 429 -9.44 17.09 3.96
C GLN A 429 -8.21 16.28 4.29
N LEU A 430 -7.14 16.42 3.51
CA LEU A 430 -5.87 15.77 3.80
C LEU A 430 -5.19 16.45 5.00
N VAL A 431 -4.61 15.63 5.88
CA VAL A 431 -3.72 16.08 6.96
C VAL A 431 -2.50 16.77 6.34
N GLU A 432 -2.10 17.90 6.93
CA GLU A 432 -0.86 18.59 6.55
C GLU A 432 0.35 17.66 6.65
N LEU A 433 1.29 17.76 5.71
CA LEU A 433 2.43 16.83 5.64
C LEU A 433 3.30 16.85 6.90
N SER A 434 3.45 18.03 7.53
CA SER A 434 4.17 18.21 8.80
C SER A 434 3.51 17.50 9.99
N LYS A 435 2.28 17.04 9.84
CA LYS A 435 1.49 16.40 10.89
C LYS A 435 1.38 14.88 10.73
N LEU A 436 1.96 14.31 9.67
CA LEU A 436 1.96 12.87 9.43
C LEU A 436 2.96 12.17 10.36
N MET A 437 2.52 11.08 11.02
CA MET A 437 3.30 10.40 12.07
C MET A 437 4.53 9.63 11.57
N MET A 438 4.52 9.13 10.33
CA MET A 438 5.57 8.25 9.78
C MET A 438 6.28 8.90 8.59
N ARG A 439 6.51 10.22 8.64
CA ARG A 439 7.27 10.96 7.63
C ARG A 439 8.31 11.84 8.27
N LYS A 440 9.40 12.07 7.54
CA LYS A 440 10.41 13.08 7.87
C LYS A 440 9.72 14.41 8.19
N LYS A 441 10.00 14.96 9.36
CA LYS A 441 9.70 16.36 9.65
C LYS A 441 10.59 17.19 8.72
N VAL A 442 9.99 17.87 7.75
CA VAL A 442 10.68 18.77 6.82
C VAL A 442 11.12 20.01 7.56
#